data_AF-A0A8J6SVV4-F1
#
_entry.id   AF-A0A8J6SVV4-F1
#
_cell.length_a   1.000
_cell.length_b   1.000
_cell.length_c   1.000
_cell.angle_alpha   90.00
_cell.angle_beta   90.00
_cell.angle_gamma   90.00
#
_symmetry.space_group_name_H-M   'P 1'
#
loop_
_entity.id
_entity.type
_entity.pdbx_description
1 polymer ?
#
loop_
_entity_poly.entity_id
_entity_poly.type
_entity_poly.pdbx_seq_one_letter_code
_entity_poly.pdbx_strand_id
1 'polypeptide(L)'
;MKSLLKSTIFAIAMVSPSLLFAHEGHDHAPGQLVSQNGGVVKSGKEMNLEMVTEGAKVSFYPLAHTGEKIAVSDVKISATAQSPKGKPAPLKLESNGSAYIGIVELAGAVRSTVEVKATYQGKTDIFKFQVENQ
;
A
#
# COMPACT_ATOMS: atom_id res chain seq x y z
N MET A 1 23.91 -37.30 -62.57
CA MET A 1 23.83 -37.35 -61.10
C MET A 1 24.94 -36.47 -60.57
N LYS A 2 24.61 -35.30 -60.01
CA LYS A 2 25.59 -34.25 -59.66
C LYS A 2 25.86 -34.31 -58.16
N SER A 3 27.10 -34.61 -57.78
CA SER A 3 27.57 -34.54 -56.40
C SER A 3 27.68 -33.09 -55.95
N LEU A 4 27.12 -32.75 -54.79
CA LEU A 4 27.41 -31.51 -54.07
C LEU A 4 27.31 -31.80 -52.56
N LEU A 5 28.33 -32.47 -52.02
CA LEU A 5 28.61 -32.43 -50.59
C LEU A 5 29.15 -31.02 -50.28
N LYS A 6 28.35 -30.21 -49.59
CA LYS A 6 28.84 -28.99 -48.92
C LYS A 6 28.67 -29.21 -47.43
N SER A 7 29.81 -29.38 -46.77
CA SER A 7 29.95 -29.54 -45.33
C SER A 7 29.55 -28.23 -44.64
N THR A 8 28.39 -28.21 -43.98
CA THR A 8 27.95 -27.05 -43.20
C THR A 8 28.52 -27.19 -41.78
N ILE A 9 29.55 -26.40 -41.51
CA ILE A 9 30.19 -26.28 -40.19
C ILE A 9 29.17 -25.69 -39.20
N PHE A 10 28.97 -26.42 -38.11
CA PHE A 10 28.11 -26.10 -36.98
C PHE A 10 28.80 -25.00 -36.14
N ALA A 11 28.39 -23.74 -36.31
CA ALA A 11 28.85 -22.64 -35.47
C ALA A 11 27.88 -22.47 -34.30
N ILE A 12 28.24 -23.07 -33.15
CA ILE A 12 27.61 -22.82 -31.85
C ILE A 12 27.98 -21.40 -31.43
N ALA A 13 27.07 -20.45 -31.65
CA ALA A 13 27.19 -19.10 -31.13
C ALA A 13 26.67 -19.06 -29.69
N MET A 14 27.51 -18.50 -28.83
CA MET A 14 27.41 -18.46 -27.38
C MET A 14 26.04 -18.04 -26.83
N VAL A 15 25.65 -18.78 -25.80
CA VAL A 15 24.62 -18.43 -24.83
C VAL A 15 25.13 -17.26 -23.98
N SER A 16 24.43 -16.13 -24.03
CA SER A 16 24.54 -15.07 -23.02
C SER A 16 23.16 -14.92 -22.38
N PRO A 17 22.92 -15.39 -21.15
CA PRO A 17 21.74 -14.96 -20.43
C PRO A 17 21.97 -13.51 -20.03
N SER A 18 21.27 -12.59 -20.69
CA SER A 18 21.12 -11.21 -20.21
C SER A 18 20.34 -11.26 -18.90
N LEU A 19 21.06 -11.38 -17.79
CA LEU A 19 20.54 -11.12 -16.45
C LEU A 19 20.26 -9.61 -16.35
N LEU A 20 19.14 -9.18 -16.94
CA LEU A 20 18.52 -7.90 -16.67
C LEU A 20 17.78 -8.01 -15.33
N PHE A 21 18.53 -7.88 -14.24
CA PHE A 21 17.97 -7.49 -12.94
C PHE A 21 18.50 -6.10 -12.59
N ALA A 22 18.08 -5.12 -13.38
CA ALA A 22 18.12 -3.72 -13.00
C ALA A 22 16.69 -3.32 -12.58
N HIS A 23 16.26 -3.78 -11.41
CA HIS A 23 15.41 -2.93 -10.57
C HIS A 23 16.37 -2.24 -9.60
N GLU A 24 17.11 -1.30 -10.16
CA GLU A 24 18.03 -0.44 -9.45
C GLU A 24 17.20 0.40 -8.47
N GLY A 25 17.37 0.10 -7.19
CA GLY A 25 16.58 0.66 -6.10
C GLY A 25 16.77 2.17 -6.00
N HIS A 26 15.82 2.92 -6.57
CA HIS A 26 15.61 4.34 -6.31
C HIS A 26 14.65 4.59 -5.12
N ASP A 27 14.21 3.54 -4.43
CA ASP A 27 13.07 3.64 -3.50
C ASP A 27 13.43 3.96 -2.04
N HIS A 28 14.71 4.20 -1.73
CA HIS A 28 15.13 4.56 -0.37
C HIS A 28 15.74 5.96 -0.35
N ALA A 29 14.97 6.98 -0.73
CA ALA A 29 15.34 8.35 -0.42
C ALA A 29 15.33 8.54 1.11
N PRO A 30 16.37 9.12 1.73
CA PRO A 30 16.36 9.44 3.16
C PRO A 30 15.11 10.27 3.52
N GLY A 31 14.30 9.77 4.45
CA GLY A 31 13.04 10.39 4.87
C GLY A 31 11.77 9.79 4.23
N GLN A 32 11.89 8.82 3.32
CA GLN A 32 10.75 8.10 2.77
C GLN A 32 10.20 7.12 3.81
N LEU A 33 8.92 7.28 4.17
CA LEU A 33 8.25 6.38 5.12
C LEU A 33 8.03 5.02 4.46
N VAL A 34 8.62 3.99 5.06
CA VAL A 34 8.52 2.61 4.58
C VAL A 34 7.29 1.96 5.20
N SER A 35 6.49 1.32 4.36
CA SER A 35 5.36 0.49 4.77
C SER A 35 5.85 -0.79 5.45
N GLN A 36 5.20 -1.18 6.56
CA GLN A 36 5.51 -2.44 7.24
C GLN A 36 4.60 -3.59 6.83
N ASN A 37 3.43 -3.28 6.26
CA ASN A 37 2.37 -4.24 5.96
C ASN A 37 2.00 -4.27 4.46
N GLY A 38 2.80 -3.62 3.60
CA GLY A 38 2.55 -3.50 2.16
C GLY A 38 1.52 -2.42 1.77
N GLY A 39 1.14 -1.55 2.71
CA GLY A 39 0.18 -0.48 2.52
C GLY A 39 0.76 0.90 2.13
N VAL A 40 -0.11 1.90 2.14
CA VAL A 40 0.24 3.30 1.94
C VAL A 40 0.43 3.97 3.29
N VAL A 41 1.61 4.54 3.53
CA VAL A 41 1.90 5.31 4.76
C VAL A 41 1.63 6.80 4.55
N LYS A 42 0.95 7.44 5.50
CA LYS A 42 0.77 8.89 5.57
C LYS A 42 1.35 9.43 6.87
N SER A 43 2.11 10.52 6.78
CA SER A 43 2.64 11.22 7.94
C SER A 43 1.58 12.13 8.57
N GLY A 44 1.44 12.03 9.89
CA GLY A 44 0.71 12.99 10.71
C GLY A 44 1.68 13.90 11.46
N LYS A 45 1.17 14.71 12.39
CA LYS A 45 2.00 15.55 13.26
C LYS A 45 2.52 14.79 14.48
N GLU A 46 1.77 13.80 14.94
CA GLU A 46 2.03 13.07 16.18
C GLU A 46 2.29 11.59 15.95
N MET A 47 1.71 11.04 14.88
CA MET A 47 1.94 9.67 14.45
C MET A 47 1.86 9.56 12.93
N ASN A 48 2.40 8.47 12.40
CA ASN A 48 2.15 8.04 11.04
C ASN A 48 1.00 7.01 11.03
N LEU A 49 0.34 6.88 9.89
CA LEU A 49 -0.71 5.88 9.71
C LEU A 49 -0.49 5.15 8.40
N GLU A 50 -0.40 3.82 8.48
CA GLU A 50 -0.37 2.95 7.31
C GLU A 50 -1.78 2.40 7.04
N MET A 51 -2.20 2.44 5.78
CA MET A 51 -3.44 1.81 5.31
C MET A 51 -3.11 0.69 4.32
N VAL A 52 -3.59 -0.52 4.60
CA VAL A 52 -3.57 -1.65 3.67
C VAL A 52 -4.97 -1.85 3.10
N THR A 53 -5.07 -2.11 1.81
CA THR A 53 -6.32 -2.39 1.09
C THR A 53 -6.32 -3.81 0.53
N GLU A 54 -7.38 -4.57 0.80
CA GLU A 54 -7.66 -5.87 0.21
C GLU A 54 -9.09 -5.86 -0.34
N GLY A 55 -9.24 -5.49 -1.62
CA GLY A 55 -10.54 -5.16 -2.20
C GLY A 55 -11.21 -4.01 -1.42
N ALA A 56 -12.44 -4.23 -0.94
CA ALA A 56 -13.17 -3.26 -0.13
C ALA A 56 -12.72 -3.20 1.34
N LYS A 57 -11.89 -4.14 1.81
CA LYS A 57 -11.40 -4.17 3.19
C LYS A 57 -10.23 -3.20 3.34
N VAL A 58 -10.29 -2.37 4.37
CA VAL A 58 -9.18 -1.50 4.78
C VAL A 58 -8.68 -1.91 6.16
N SER A 59 -7.37 -1.87 6.34
CA SER A 59 -6.71 -2.07 7.64
C SER A 59 -5.80 -0.89 7.93
N PHE A 60 -5.97 -0.27 9.10
CA PHE A 60 -5.18 0.88 9.55
C PHE A 60 -4.22 0.47 10.67
N TYR A 61 -2.93 0.72 10.47
CA TYR A 61 -1.85 0.42 11.40
C TYR A 61 -1.23 1.71 11.93
N PRO A 62 -1.40 2.00 13.23
CA PRO A 62 -0.70 3.11 13.89
C PRO A 62 0.81 2.91 13.91
N LEU A 63 1.57 3.93 13.48
CA LEU A 63 3.03 3.90 13.46
C LEU A 63 3.61 5.16 14.12
N ALA A 64 4.74 5.03 14.80
CA ALA A 64 5.55 6.16 15.23
C ALA A 64 6.20 6.85 14.02
N HIS A 65 6.73 8.06 14.21
CA HIS A 65 7.47 8.75 13.15
C HIS A 65 8.72 7.99 12.68
N THR A 66 9.30 7.17 13.56
CA THR A 66 10.40 6.25 13.27
C THR A 66 9.97 5.03 12.46
N GLY A 67 8.67 4.83 12.26
CA GLY A 67 8.08 3.68 11.59
C GLY A 67 7.70 2.55 12.54
N GLU A 68 8.11 2.55 13.81
CA GLU A 68 7.76 1.50 14.78
C GLU A 68 6.25 1.39 15.02
N LYS A 69 5.76 0.19 15.34
CA LYS A 69 4.33 -0.03 15.59
C LYS A 69 3.90 0.61 16.91
N ILE A 70 2.79 1.34 16.88
CA ILE A 70 2.10 1.81 18.09
C ILE A 70 1.00 0.79 18.41
N ALA A 71 0.82 0.47 19.70
CA ALA A 71 -0.24 -0.43 20.12
C ALA A 71 -1.61 0.19 19.80
N VAL A 72 -2.50 -0.64 19.25
CA VAL A 72 -3.85 -0.19 18.85
C VAL A 72 -4.66 0.34 20.03
N SER A 73 -4.42 -0.18 21.24
CA SER A 73 -5.02 0.29 22.49
C SER A 73 -4.71 1.75 22.83
N ASP A 74 -3.61 2.28 22.33
CA ASP A 74 -3.10 3.61 22.69
C ASP A 74 -3.59 4.70 21.74
N VAL A 75 -4.28 4.30 20.66
CA VAL A 75 -4.76 5.19 19.61
C VAL A 75 -6.26 5.04 19.47
N LYS A 76 -7.01 6.13 19.62
CA LYS A 76 -8.45 6.14 19.31
C LYS A 76 -8.66 6.57 17.87
N ILE A 77 -9.36 5.77 17.07
CA ILE A 77 -9.63 6.09 15.66
C ILE A 77 -11.12 6.26 15.39
N SER A 78 -11.45 7.13 14.44
CA SER A 78 -12.72 7.13 13.71
C SER A 78 -12.45 7.38 12.24
N ALA A 79 -13.33 6.87 11.37
CA ALA A 79 -13.19 7.05 9.93
C ALA A 79 -14.52 7.37 9.28
N THR A 80 -14.46 8.10 8.18
CA THR A 80 -15.58 8.33 7.26
C THR A 80 -15.15 8.00 5.85
N ALA A 81 -16.02 7.34 5.09
CA ALA A 81 -15.85 7.08 3.67
C ALA A 81 -16.76 7.98 2.84
N GLN A 82 -16.24 8.49 1.73
CA GLN A 82 -16.98 9.34 0.80
C GLN A 82 -16.74 8.88 -0.64
N SER A 83 -17.79 8.42 -1.32
CA SER A 83 -17.77 8.22 -2.78
C SER A 83 -17.70 9.57 -3.51
N PRO A 84 -17.28 9.65 -4.78
CA PRO A 84 -16.97 10.91 -5.45
C PRO A 84 -18.14 11.89 -5.57
N LYS A 85 -19.37 11.36 -5.54
CA LYS A 85 -20.63 12.14 -5.58
C LYS A 85 -21.46 11.96 -4.30
N GLY A 86 -20.96 11.20 -3.32
CA GLY A 86 -21.66 10.86 -2.09
C GLY A 86 -21.39 11.87 -0.97
N LYS A 87 -22.23 11.83 0.07
CA LYS A 87 -21.92 12.47 1.35
C LYS A 87 -20.97 11.55 2.15
N PRO A 88 -20.06 12.10 2.98
CA PRO A 88 -19.29 11.29 3.90
C PRO A 88 -20.20 10.48 4.84
N ALA A 89 -19.94 9.19 4.95
CA ALA A 89 -20.63 8.27 5.85
C ALA A 89 -19.63 7.68 6.85
N PRO A 90 -20.01 7.49 8.13
CA PRO A 90 -19.17 6.81 9.10
C PRO A 90 -18.77 5.41 8.63
N LEU A 91 -17.47 5.11 8.68
CA LEU A 91 -16.95 3.77 8.44
C LEU A 91 -16.87 3.04 9.78
N LYS A 92 -17.57 1.91 9.89
CA LYS A 92 -17.47 1.05 11.07
C LYS A 92 -16.08 0.40 11.09
N LEU A 93 -15.37 0.58 12.19
CA LEU A 93 -14.04 0.00 12.43
C LEU A 93 -14.08 -0.95 13.62
N GLU A 94 -13.39 -2.07 13.49
CA GLU A 94 -13.21 -3.06 14.55
C GLU A 94 -11.71 -3.31 14.75
N SER A 95 -11.26 -3.41 16.00
CA SER A 95 -9.87 -3.74 16.29
C SER A 95 -9.69 -5.25 16.37
N ASN A 96 -8.62 -5.77 15.76
CA ASN A 96 -8.17 -7.16 15.96
C ASN A 96 -6.94 -7.26 16.88
N GLY A 97 -6.62 -6.19 17.61
CA GLY A 97 -5.41 -6.08 18.44
C GLY A 97 -4.15 -5.58 17.71
N SER A 98 -4.09 -5.71 16.38
CA SER A 98 -2.94 -5.28 15.55
C SER A 98 -3.26 -4.11 14.61
N ALA A 99 -4.51 -4.00 14.17
CA ALA A 99 -5.01 -2.96 13.28
C ALA A 99 -6.45 -2.60 13.61
N TYR A 100 -6.90 -1.49 13.03
CA TYR A 100 -8.32 -1.17 12.88
C TYR A 100 -8.79 -1.58 11.49
N ILE A 101 -9.83 -2.42 11.42
CA ILE A 101 -10.33 -3.01 10.18
C ILE A 101 -11.72 -2.47 9.88
N GLY A 102 -11.97 -2.11 8.63
CA GLY A 102 -13.29 -1.71 8.14
C GLY A 102 -13.57 -2.20 6.72
N ILE A 103 -14.83 -2.10 6.30
CA ILE A 103 -15.26 -2.39 4.93
C ILE A 103 -15.78 -1.09 4.31
N VAL A 104 -15.14 -0.64 3.25
CA VAL A 104 -15.55 0.55 2.50
C VAL A 104 -16.59 0.13 1.47
N GLU A 105 -17.84 0.58 1.65
CA GLU A 105 -18.87 0.40 0.63
C GLU A 105 -18.57 1.32 -0.57
N LEU A 106 -18.12 0.73 -1.67
CA LEU A 106 -17.81 1.48 -2.88
C LEU A 106 -19.07 1.80 -3.70
N ALA A 107 -20.19 1.09 -3.50
CA ALA A 107 -21.49 1.36 -4.15
C ALA A 107 -21.41 1.59 -5.67
N GLY A 108 -20.53 0.86 -6.37
CA GLY A 108 -20.28 1.00 -7.82
C GLY A 108 -19.36 2.16 -8.22
N ALA A 109 -18.83 2.92 -7.25
CA ALA A 109 -17.79 3.91 -7.49
C ALA A 109 -16.43 3.24 -7.71
N VAL A 110 -15.65 3.81 -8.63
CA VAL A 110 -14.27 3.37 -8.93
C VAL A 110 -13.32 3.67 -7.76
N ARG A 111 -13.59 4.74 -7.01
CA ARG A 111 -12.78 5.20 -5.88
C ARG A 111 -13.64 5.81 -4.78
N SER A 112 -13.21 5.69 -3.54
CA SER A 112 -13.74 6.40 -2.37
C SER A 112 -12.61 7.06 -1.59
N THR A 113 -12.87 8.25 -1.05
CA THR A 113 -11.96 8.90 -0.11
C THR A 113 -12.30 8.46 1.31
N VAL A 114 -11.31 7.96 2.03
CA VAL A 114 -11.44 7.64 3.46
C VAL A 114 -10.68 8.70 4.25
N GLU A 115 -11.41 9.45 5.08
CA GLU A 115 -10.83 10.36 6.06
C GLU A 115 -10.78 9.63 7.42
N VAL A 116 -9.61 9.64 8.04
CA VAL A 116 -9.35 8.96 9.32
C VAL A 116 -8.90 10.00 10.33
N LYS A 117 -9.55 10.05 11.48
CA LYS A 117 -9.13 10.85 12.64
C LYS A 117 -8.53 9.90 13.66
N ALA A 118 -7.25 10.05 13.96
CA ALA A 118 -6.56 9.25 14.96
C ALA A 118 -6.09 10.14 16.11
N THR A 119 -6.47 9.79 17.34
CA THR A 119 -6.01 10.47 18.55
C THR A 119 -4.98 9.59 19.25
N TYR A 120 -3.75 10.10 19.36
CA TYR A 120 -2.63 9.46 20.06
C TYR A 120 -2.08 10.45 21.09
N GLN A 121 -1.88 9.98 22.33
CA GLN A 121 -1.40 10.81 23.45
C GLN A 121 -2.21 12.13 23.64
N GLY A 122 -3.53 12.05 23.42
CA GLY A 122 -4.45 13.19 23.57
C GLY A 122 -4.45 14.20 22.42
N LYS A 123 -3.64 14.00 21.38
CA LYS A 123 -3.59 14.87 20.20
C LYS A 123 -4.13 14.14 18.98
N THR A 124 -4.74 14.88 18.06
CA THR A 124 -5.46 14.30 16.92
C THR A 124 -4.82 14.67 15.59
N ASP A 125 -4.54 13.64 14.79
CA ASP A 125 -4.15 13.74 13.39
C ASP A 125 -5.33 13.36 12.47
N ILE A 126 -5.36 13.97 11.27
CA ILE A 126 -6.34 13.67 10.23
C ILE A 126 -5.60 13.19 8.99
N PHE A 127 -5.93 11.99 8.53
CA PHE A 127 -5.35 11.34 7.37
C PHE A 127 -6.41 11.18 6.27
N LYS A 128 -6.00 11.28 5.02
CA LYS A 128 -6.86 11.04 3.85
C LYS A 128 -6.23 10.01 2.94
N PHE A 129 -7.00 8.98 2.62
CA PHE A 129 -6.61 7.90 1.72
C PHE A 129 -7.61 7.77 0.57
N GLN A 130 -7.14 7.29 -0.57
CA GLN A 130 -8.00 6.82 -1.66
C GLN A 130 -8.05 5.30 -1.58
N VAL A 131 -9.27 4.76 -1.66
CA VAL A 131 -9.52 3.32 -1.77
C VAL A 131 -10.16 3.11 -3.12
N GLU A 132 -9.52 2.30 -3.95
CA GLU A 132 -9.95 2.01 -5.31
C GLU A 132 -10.44 0.57 -5.41
N ASN A 133 -11.43 0.31 -6.26
CA ASN A 133 -11.83 -1.06 -6.55
C ASN A 133 -10.74 -1.70 -7.41
N GLN A 134 -10.00 -2.66 -6.85
CA GLN A 134 -8.96 -3.41 -7.55
C GLN A 134 -9.55 -4.48 -8.47
#